data_AF-A0A6J5IR55-F1
#
_entry.id   AF-A0A6J5IR55-F1
#
_cell.length_a   1.000
_cell.length_b   1.000
_cell.length_c   1.000
_cell.angle_alpha   90.00
_cell.angle_beta   90.00
_cell.angle_gamma   90.00
#
_symmetry.space_group_name_H-M   'P 1'
#
loop_
_entity.id
_entity.type
_entity.pdbx_description
1 polymer ?
#
loop_
_entity_poly.entity_id
_entity_poly.type
_entity_poly.pdbx_seq_one_letter_code
_entity_poly.pdbx_strand_id
1 'polypeptide(L)'
;MPEFDAPTDAELRNLWREYTDLQVRWLILEIRALRKSLERIEEWYVYTDKNVTNKGDLAGAQGQLHRLMHLLREEMRRARMR
;
A
#
# COMPACT_ATOMS: atom_id res chain seq x y z
N MET A 1 -10.52 10.67 15.88
CA MET A 1 -9.69 9.46 16.03
C MET A 1 -8.28 9.95 16.33
N PRO A 2 -7.57 9.43 17.35
CA PRO A 2 -6.19 9.84 17.60
C PRO A 2 -5.34 9.58 16.36
N GLU A 3 -4.29 10.37 16.20
CA GLU A 3 -3.29 10.15 15.16
C GLU A 3 -2.67 8.77 15.40
N PHE A 4 -3.01 7.81 14.54
CA PHE A 4 -2.58 6.43 14.64
C PHE A 4 -1.49 6.20 13.60
N ASP A 5 -0.26 6.03 14.07
CA ASP A 5 0.84 5.61 13.23
C ASP A 5 0.76 4.09 13.00
N ALA A 6 0.80 3.67 11.73
CA ALA A 6 0.86 2.26 11.40
C ALA A 6 2.19 1.64 11.90
N PRO A 7 2.18 0.39 12.41
CA PRO A 7 3.38 -0.27 12.91
C PRO A 7 4.34 -0.66 11.77
N THR A 8 5.63 -0.38 11.92
CA THR A 8 6.70 -0.84 11.01
C THR A 8 6.77 -2.37 10.95
N ASP A 9 7.43 -2.90 9.93
CA ASP A 9 7.69 -4.35 9.81
C ASP A 9 8.48 -4.92 10.99
N ALA A 10 9.36 -4.13 11.60
CA ALA A 10 10.10 -4.54 12.80
C ALA A 10 9.17 -4.64 14.02
N GLU A 11 8.30 -3.64 14.22
CA GLU A 11 7.29 -3.64 15.27
C GLU A 11 6.31 -4.80 15.09
N LEU A 12 5.83 -5.06 13.88
CA LEU A 12 4.96 -6.22 13.59
C LEU A 12 5.65 -7.57 13.92
N ARG A 13 6.95 -7.70 13.64
CA ARG A 13 7.71 -8.91 14.01
C ARG A 13 7.86 -9.06 15.52
N ASN A 14 8.04 -7.96 16.24
CA ASN A 14 8.11 -7.98 17.70
C ASN A 14 6.74 -8.36 18.29
N LEU A 15 5.66 -7.74 17.83
CA LEU A 15 4.29 -8.07 18.22
C LEU A 15 3.94 -9.54 17.93
N TRP A 16 4.38 -10.08 16.79
CA TRP A 16 4.18 -11.49 16.48
C TRP A 16 4.86 -12.46 17.47
N ARG A 17 6.03 -12.08 18.00
CA ARG A 17 6.77 -12.87 19.00
C ARG A 17 6.15 -12.73 20.38
N GLU A 18 5.69 -11.54 20.72
CA GLU A 18 5.13 -11.20 22.03
C GLU A 18 3.73 -11.79 22.22
N TYR A 19 2.87 -11.71 21.20
CA TYR A 19 1.47 -12.12 21.29
C TYR A 19 1.23 -13.48 20.64
N THR A 20 0.68 -14.40 21.43
CA THR A 20 0.22 -15.74 20.97
C THR A 20 -1.25 -15.76 20.57
N ASP A 21 -2.01 -14.71 20.92
CA ASP A 21 -3.41 -14.54 20.56
C ASP A 21 -3.62 -14.63 19.04
N LEU A 22 -4.59 -15.45 18.64
CA LEU A 22 -4.86 -15.71 17.22
C LEU A 22 -5.43 -14.48 16.50
N GLN A 23 -6.25 -13.66 17.14
CA GLN A 23 -6.82 -12.46 16.53
C GLN A 23 -5.72 -11.43 16.25
N VAL A 24 -4.79 -11.26 17.19
CA VAL A 24 -3.63 -10.36 17.00
C VAL A 24 -2.76 -10.84 15.83
N ARG A 25 -2.51 -12.15 15.75
CA ARG A 25 -1.73 -12.74 14.64
C ARG A 25 -2.42 -12.57 13.29
N TRP A 26 -3.73 -12.78 13.23
CA TRP A 26 -4.51 -12.56 12.02
C TRP A 26 -4.46 -11.10 11.56
N LEU A 27 -4.63 -10.16 12.50
CA LEU A 27 -4.53 -8.73 12.20
C LEU A 27 -3.14 -8.37 11.65
N ILE A 28 -2.07 -8.90 12.22
CA ILE A 28 -0.70 -8.70 11.70
C ILE A 28 -0.58 -9.21 10.26
N LEU A 29 -1.12 -10.39 9.97
CA LEU A 29 -1.09 -10.96 8.62
C LEU A 29 -1.92 -10.14 7.63
N GLU A 30 -3.08 -9.64 8.05
CA GLU A 30 -3.95 -8.79 7.25
C GLU A 30 -3.27 -7.46 6.91
N ILE A 31 -2.62 -6.81 7.88
CA ILE A 31 -1.79 -5.61 7.63
C ILE A 31 -0.72 -5.92 6.57
N ARG A 32 -0.01 -7.04 6.69
CA ARG A 32 1.02 -7.43 5.70
C ARG A 32 0.42 -7.74 4.33
N ALA A 33 -0.75 -8.36 4.26
CA ALA A 33 -1.44 -8.65 3.02
C ALA A 33 -1.86 -7.35 2.31
N LEU A 34 -2.43 -6.40 3.06
CA LEU A 34 -2.82 -5.09 2.54
C LEU A 34 -1.62 -4.30 2.02
N ARG A 35 -0.49 -4.28 2.74
CA ARG A 35 0.77 -3.66 2.25
C ARG A 35 1.20 -4.24 0.90
N LYS A 36 1.20 -5.57 0.75
CA LYS A 36 1.51 -6.22 -0.52
C LYS A 36 0.53 -5.87 -1.64
N SER A 37 -0.75 -5.72 -1.32
CA SER A 37 -1.75 -5.27 -2.30
C SER A 37 -1.46 -3.85 -2.79
N LEU A 38 -1.05 -2.94 -1.90
CA LEU A 38 -0.66 -1.57 -2.27
C LEU A 38 0.58 -1.56 -3.18
N GLU A 39 1.63 -2.33 -2.82
CA GLU A 39 2.82 -2.52 -3.67
C GLU A 39 2.43 -3.00 -5.07
N ARG A 40 1.54 -3.99 -5.14
CA ARG A 40 1.10 -4.56 -6.42
C ARG A 40 0.38 -3.54 -7.32
N ILE A 41 -0.41 -2.65 -6.73
CA ILE A 41 -1.10 -1.59 -7.46
C ILE A 41 -0.08 -0.57 -7.98
N GLU A 42 0.91 -0.19 -7.17
CA GLU A 42 1.98 0.71 -7.61
C GLU A 42 2.80 0.10 -8.74
N GLU A 43 3.21 -1.16 -8.62
CA GLU A 43 3.91 -1.91 -9.68
C GLU A 43 3.13 -1.93 -10.99
N TRP A 44 1.82 -2.24 -10.91
CA TRP A 44 0.95 -2.26 -12.07
C TRP A 44 0.85 -0.89 -12.75
N TYR A 45 0.77 0.19 -11.97
CA TYR A 45 0.76 1.54 -12.52
C TYR A 45 2.07 1.87 -13.22
N VAL A 46 3.22 1.60 -12.59
CA VAL A 46 4.54 1.84 -13.17
C VAL A 46 4.73 1.05 -14.46
N TYR A 47 4.25 -0.19 -14.49
CA TYR A 47 4.26 -1.00 -15.70
C TYR A 47 3.39 -0.40 -16.81
N THR A 48 2.15 -0.06 -16.49
CA THR A 48 1.17 0.50 -17.44
C THR A 48 1.64 1.82 -18.04
N ASP A 49 2.16 2.73 -17.22
CA ASP A 49 2.65 4.04 -17.67
C ASP A 49 3.86 3.92 -18.63
N LYS A 50 4.73 2.93 -18.40
CA LYS A 50 5.91 2.67 -19.25
C LYS A 50 5.61 1.95 -20.55
N ASN A 51 4.63 1.03 -20.55
CA ASN A 51 4.46 0.05 -21.64
C ASN A 51 3.26 0.34 -22.57
N VAL A 52 2.38 1.29 -22.23
CA VAL A 52 1.20 1.61 -23.05
C VAL A 52 1.44 2.87 -23.88
N THR A 53 1.70 2.70 -25.17
CA THR A 53 2.02 3.77 -26.14
C THR A 53 0.79 4.57 -26.57
N ASN A 54 -0.37 3.92 -26.68
CA ASN A 54 -1.64 4.57 -26.96
C ASN A 54 -2.43 4.72 -25.65
N LYS A 55 -2.27 5.88 -25.01
CA LYS A 55 -2.91 6.15 -23.72
C LYS A 55 -4.43 6.34 -23.84
N GLY A 56 -5.05 6.37 -25.03
CA GLY A 56 -6.52 6.34 -25.20
C GLY A 56 -7.29 7.29 -24.26
N ASP A 57 -8.40 6.85 -23.68
CA ASP A 57 -9.16 7.57 -22.62
C ASP A 57 -8.33 7.91 -21.37
N LEU A 58 -7.18 7.25 -21.17
CA LEU A 58 -6.20 7.60 -20.14
C LEU A 58 -5.33 8.81 -20.52
N ALA A 59 -5.36 9.32 -21.76
CA ALA A 59 -4.72 10.58 -22.13
C ALA A 59 -5.49 11.80 -21.60
N GLY A 60 -6.84 11.71 -21.51
CA GLY A 60 -7.68 12.66 -20.79
C GLY A 60 -7.78 12.37 -19.29
N ALA A 61 -7.79 11.08 -18.91
CA ALA A 61 -7.82 10.65 -17.52
C ALA A 61 -6.43 10.51 -16.85
N GLN A 62 -5.34 10.89 -17.52
CA GLN A 62 -3.97 10.79 -16.96
C GLN A 62 -3.88 11.58 -15.67
N GLY A 63 -4.57 12.73 -15.57
CA GLY A 63 -4.65 13.50 -14.33
C GLY A 63 -5.30 12.74 -13.18
N GLN A 64 -6.35 11.94 -13.43
CA GLN A 64 -7.05 11.17 -12.39
C GLN A 64 -6.27 9.92 -11.98
N LEU A 65 -5.65 9.22 -12.93
CA LEU A 65 -4.81 8.06 -12.62
C LEU A 65 -3.52 8.49 -11.90
N HIS A 66 -2.93 9.62 -12.29
CA HIS A 66 -1.78 10.20 -11.61
C HIS A 66 -2.14 10.72 -10.21
N ARG A 67 -3.33 11.32 -10.04
CA ARG A 67 -3.87 11.69 -8.73
C ARG A 67 -4.09 10.46 -7.85
N LEU A 68 -4.67 9.40 -8.38
CA LEU A 68 -4.81 8.12 -7.68
C LEU A 68 -3.45 7.58 -7.23
N MET A 69 -2.42 7.69 -8.07
CA MET A 69 -1.06 7.29 -7.71
C MET A 69 -0.46 8.13 -6.59
N HIS A 70 -0.70 9.44 -6.57
CA HIS A 70 -0.28 10.28 -5.44
C HIS A 70 -0.96 9.89 -4.13
N LEU A 71 -2.28 9.67 -4.17
CA LEU A 71 -3.05 9.21 -3.01
C LEU A 71 -2.56 7.84 -2.54
N LEU A 72 -2.30 6.91 -3.45
CA LEU A 72 -1.72 5.61 -3.12
C LEU A 72 -0.38 5.76 -2.39
N ARG A 73 0.52 6.61 -2.89
CA ARG A 73 1.82 6.87 -2.25
C ARG A 73 1.69 7.57 -0.89
N GLU A 74 0.67 8.39 -0.69
CA GLU A 74 0.35 8.95 0.62
C GLU A 74 -0.11 7.87 1.60
N GLU A 75 -0.97 6.96 1.16
CA GLU A 75 -1.40 5.81 1.96
C GLU A 75 -0.23 4.88 2.28
N MET A 76 0.63 4.58 1.30
CA MET A 76 1.83 3.79 1.50
C MET A 76 2.78 4.45 2.51
N ARG A 77 2.98 5.78 2.43
CA ARG A 77 3.76 6.53 3.44
C ARG A 77 3.13 6.47 4.82
N ARG A 78 1.80 6.65 4.93
CA ARG A 78 1.06 6.49 6.20
C ARG A 78 1.18 5.07 6.76
N ALA A 79 1.21 4.08 5.88
CA ALA A 79 1.45 2.68 6.22
C ALA A 79 2.93 2.38 6.53
N ARG A 80 3.82 3.38 6.60
CA ARG A 80 5.27 3.25 6.81
C ARG A 80 5.96 2.32 5.80
N MET A 81 5.51 2.37 4.54
CA MET A 81 6.11 1.66 3.41
C MET A 81 7.15 2.56 2.71
N ARG A 82 8.05 1.94 1.91
CA ARG A 82 9.25 2.58 1.33
C ARG A 82 8.92 3.60 0.24
#